data_AF-A0A9N9NPD5-F1
#
_entry.id   AF-A0A9N9NPD5-F1
#
_cell.length_a   1.000
_cell.length_b   1.000
_cell.length_c   1.000
_cell.angle_alpha   90.00
_cell.angle_beta   90.00
_cell.angle_gamma   90.00
#
_symmetry.space_group_name_H-M   'P 1'
#
loop_
_entity.id
_entity.type
_entity.pdbx_description
1 polymer ?
#
loop_
_entity_poly.entity_id
_entity_poly.type
_entity_poly.pdbx_seq_one_letter_code
_entity_poly.pdbx_strand_id
1 'polypeptide(L)'
;MRVANQYYEAERIIDEKVTDETTFYLVKWKGMDKNKRPWKPTWEPASHCNQLLIASWNHPRERKLSPPTLPRIQPDELQTKRMISLLEVQCIELDIELTRLKSVVYNNEQEIHKLREETEALKETLESLNKQIEQSKSELENLSLLMQFELYEKLLKLVDEA
;
A
#
# COMPACT_ATOMS: atom_id res chain seq x y z
N MET A 1 -34.71 47.11 37.84
CA MET A 1 -33.44 47.16 37.08
C MET A 1 -33.76 47.50 35.64
N ARG A 2 -33.24 48.60 35.10
CA ARG A 2 -33.46 48.97 33.69
C ARG A 2 -32.54 48.08 32.84
N VAL A 3 -33.10 47.12 32.11
CA VAL A 3 -32.40 46.49 30.99
C VAL A 3 -32.23 47.60 29.96
N ALA A 4 -31.01 48.09 29.77
CA ALA A 4 -30.74 49.00 28.67
C ALA A 4 -31.00 48.20 27.39
N ASN A 5 -32.00 48.61 26.59
CA ASN A 5 -32.17 48.11 25.23
C ASN A 5 -30.97 48.56 24.41
N GLN A 6 -29.88 47.79 24.47
CA GLN A 6 -28.68 48.02 23.70
C GLN A 6 -28.91 47.45 22.32
N TYR A 7 -28.96 48.33 21.32
CA TYR A 7 -29.01 47.96 19.92
C TYR A 7 -27.59 47.99 19.35
N TYR A 8 -27.25 46.96 18.58
CA TYR A 8 -25.97 46.87 17.88
C TYR A 8 -26.19 46.96 16.38
N GLU A 9 -25.24 47.56 15.67
CA GLU A 9 -25.33 47.70 14.22
C GLU A 9 -25.02 46.36 13.54
N ALA A 10 -26.01 45.81 12.83
CA ALA A 10 -25.88 44.63 12.01
C ALA A 10 -25.36 44.99 10.60
N GLU A 11 -24.50 44.17 10.03
CA GLU A 11 -24.06 44.28 8.64
C GLU A 11 -25.08 43.65 7.69
N ARG A 12 -25.46 42.38 7.94
CA ARG A 12 -26.52 41.66 7.21
C ARG A 12 -26.92 40.37 7.94
N ILE A 13 -28.06 39.80 7.56
CA ILE A 13 -28.39 38.40 7.85
C ILE A 13 -27.59 37.50 6.89
N ILE A 14 -27.05 36.40 7.41
CA ILE A 14 -26.26 35.44 6.62
C ILE A 14 -26.88 34.04 6.59
N ASP A 15 -27.83 33.74 7.48
CA ASP A 15 -28.53 32.46 7.54
C ASP A 15 -29.88 32.58 8.28
N GLU A 16 -30.77 31.62 8.09
CA GLU A 16 -32.11 31.55 8.68
C GLU A 16 -32.44 30.12 9.13
N LYS A 17 -33.06 29.98 10.29
CA LYS A 17 -33.62 28.70 10.74
C LYS A 17 -34.95 28.91 11.46
N VAL A 18 -35.80 27.88 11.43
CA VAL A 18 -37.05 27.85 12.19
C VAL A 18 -36.93 26.76 13.25
N THR A 19 -37.23 27.09 14.51
CA THR A 19 -37.24 26.15 15.62
C THR A 19 -38.45 26.47 16.48
N ASP A 20 -39.29 25.47 16.76
CA ASP A 20 -40.52 25.61 17.57
C ASP A 20 -41.37 26.82 17.15
N GLU A 21 -41.71 26.88 15.85
CA GLU A 21 -42.50 27.97 15.22
C GLU A 21 -41.88 29.37 15.28
N THR A 22 -40.66 29.50 15.81
CA THR A 22 -39.93 30.76 15.92
C THR A 22 -38.81 30.83 14.89
N THR A 23 -38.79 31.91 14.12
CA THR A 23 -37.71 32.20 13.16
C THR A 23 -36.51 32.84 13.86
N PHE A 24 -35.32 32.33 13.56
CA PHE A 24 -34.04 32.88 13.99
C PHE A 24 -33.18 33.24 12.78
N TYR A 25 -32.45 34.35 12.89
CA TYR A 25 -31.50 34.81 11.89
C TYR A 25 -30.08 34.77 12.43
N LEU A 26 -29.14 34.28 11.64
CA LEU A 26 -27.72 34.42 11.95
C LEU A 26 -27.27 35.80 11.48
N VAL A 27 -27.02 36.70 12.43
CA VAL A 27 -26.69 38.10 12.15
C VAL A 27 -25.19 38.27 12.12
N LYS A 28 -24.66 38.81 11.01
CA LYS A 28 -23.28 39.30 10.95
C LYS A 28 -23.24 40.72 11.50
N TRP A 29 -22.49 40.94 12.58
CA TRP A 29 -22.37 42.24 13.24
C TRP A 29 -21.30 43.13 12.61
N LYS A 30 -21.52 44.45 12.62
CA LYS A 30 -20.54 45.42 12.13
C LYS A 30 -19.50 45.73 13.19
N GLY A 31 -18.28 46.05 12.75
CA GLY A 31 -17.18 46.48 13.62
C GLY A 31 -16.26 45.35 14.07
N MET A 32 -15.41 45.66 15.04
CA MET A 32 -14.37 44.75 15.55
C MET A 32 -14.50 44.60 17.07
N ASP A 33 -14.09 43.44 17.57
CA ASP A 33 -13.93 43.18 19.00
C ASP A 33 -12.70 43.92 19.57
N LYS A 34 -12.53 43.83 20.90
CA LYS A 34 -11.38 44.40 21.62
C LYS A 34 -10.01 43.91 21.13
N ASN A 35 -9.96 42.79 20.41
CA ASN A 35 -8.75 42.21 19.84
C ASN A 35 -8.58 42.53 18.34
N LYS A 36 -9.36 43.49 17.82
CA LYS A 36 -9.39 43.90 16.40
C LYS A 36 -9.82 42.77 15.45
N ARG A 37 -10.61 41.81 15.92
CA ARG A 37 -11.19 40.75 15.09
C ARG A 37 -12.65 41.08 14.77
N PRO A 38 -13.18 40.71 13.60
CA PRO A 38 -14.60 40.88 13.32
C PRO A 38 -15.46 40.19 14.38
N TRP A 39 -16.56 40.82 14.77
CA TRP A 39 -17.51 40.20 15.68
C TRP A 39 -18.03 38.89 15.11
N LYS A 40 -18.10 37.85 15.97
CA LYS A 40 -18.64 36.56 15.58
C LYS A 40 -20.16 36.69 15.35
N PRO A 41 -20.71 36.15 14.25
CA PRO A 41 -22.15 36.11 14.05
C PRO A 41 -22.87 35.35 15.18
N THR A 42 -24.07 35.80 15.54
CA THR A 42 -24.92 35.17 16.56
C THR A 42 -26.33 34.92 16.04
N TRP A 43 -26.98 33.87 16.54
CA TRP A 43 -28.37 33.55 16.21
C TRP A 43 -29.29 34.42 17.05
N GLU A 44 -30.01 35.31 16.39
CA GLU A 44 -30.98 36.20 17.03
C GLU A 44 -32.40 35.84 16.59
N PRO A 45 -33.37 35.79 17.51
CA PRO A 45 -34.79 35.78 17.18
C PRO A 45 -35.15 36.85 16.15
N ALA A 46 -36.09 36.55 15.26
CA ALA A 46 -36.59 37.53 14.29
C ALA A 46 -37.11 38.81 14.96
N SER A 47 -37.64 38.70 16.18
CA SER A 47 -38.09 39.84 17.00
C SER A 47 -36.96 40.81 17.41
N HIS A 48 -35.70 40.37 17.40
CA HIS A 48 -34.54 41.23 17.68
C HIS A 48 -33.95 41.88 16.42
N CYS A 49 -34.39 41.46 15.24
CA CYS A 49 -33.95 42.04 13.96
C CYS A 49 -34.91 43.14 13.54
N ASN A 50 -34.38 44.29 13.10
CA ASN A 50 -35.23 45.37 12.61
C ASN A 50 -35.84 44.99 11.24
N GLN A 51 -36.97 45.60 10.90
CA GLN A 51 -37.71 45.28 9.67
C GLN A 51 -36.90 45.56 8.40
N LEU A 52 -36.00 46.55 8.41
CA LEU A 52 -35.13 46.87 7.27
C LEU A 52 -34.12 45.76 6.99
N LEU A 53 -33.51 45.20 8.05
CA LEU A 53 -32.57 44.10 7.96
C LEU A 53 -33.27 42.83 7.43
N ILE A 54 -34.46 42.53 7.95
CA ILE A 54 -35.27 41.40 7.48
C ILE A 54 -35.74 41.61 6.03
N ALA A 55 -36.17 42.82 5.67
CA ALA A 55 -36.55 43.14 4.29
C ALA A 55 -35.38 42.98 3.33
N SER A 56 -34.16 43.35 3.74
CA SER A 56 -32.95 43.14 2.94
C SER A 56 -32.63 41.66 2.71
N TRP A 57 -32.94 40.78 3.68
CA TRP A 57 -32.81 39.32 3.54
C TRP A 57 -33.88 38.73 2.63
N ASN A 58 -35.13 39.17 2.79
CA ASN A 58 -36.27 38.67 2.03
C ASN A 58 -36.31 39.17 0.57
N HIS A 59 -35.47 40.15 0.20
CA HIS A 59 -35.35 40.56 -1.20
C HIS A 59 -34.55 39.51 -1.99
N PRO A 60 -35.14 38.88 -3.02
CA PRO A 60 -34.41 38.02 -3.93
C PRO A 60 -33.55 38.87 -4.85
N ARG A 61 -32.39 39.33 -4.37
CA ARG A 61 -31.37 39.99 -5.19
C ARG A 61 -30.03 39.33 -4.99
N GLU A 62 -29.67 38.59 -6.03
CA GLU A 62 -28.32 38.20 -6.45
C GLU A 62 -27.50 37.42 -5.41
N ARG A 63 -27.59 36.09 -5.49
CA ARG A 63 -26.57 35.13 -5.00
C ARG A 63 -25.24 35.28 -5.75
N LYS A 64 -24.73 36.50 -5.90
CA LYS A 64 -23.43 36.80 -6.51
C LYS A 64 -22.74 37.83 -5.62
N LEU A 65 -21.54 37.48 -5.16
CA LEU A 65 -20.63 38.22 -4.26
C LEU A 65 -20.65 37.80 -2.79
N SER A 66 -20.53 36.50 -2.55
CA SER A 66 -19.46 36.07 -1.65
C SER A 66 -18.12 36.52 -2.30
N PRO A 67 -17.13 37.05 -1.55
CA PRO A 67 -15.72 36.93 -1.97
C PRO A 67 -15.49 35.47 -2.35
N PRO A 68 -14.61 35.12 -3.33
CA PRO A 68 -14.43 33.73 -3.74
C PRO A 68 -14.19 32.92 -2.49
N THR A 69 -15.25 32.24 -2.04
CA THR A 69 -15.18 31.43 -0.84
C THR A 69 -14.47 30.26 -1.44
N LEU A 70 -13.17 30.14 -1.13
CA LEU A 70 -12.44 28.90 -1.36
C LEU A 70 -13.44 27.79 -1.05
N PRO A 71 -13.70 26.87 -1.99
CA PRO A 71 -14.72 25.85 -1.79
C PRO A 71 -14.48 25.30 -0.39
N ARG A 72 -15.49 25.39 0.47
CA ARG A 72 -15.41 24.88 1.84
C ARG A 72 -15.26 23.38 1.66
N ILE A 73 -14.01 22.92 1.55
CA ILE A 73 -13.67 21.51 1.47
C ILE A 73 -14.30 20.95 2.72
N GLN A 74 -15.35 20.16 2.53
CA GLN A 74 -16.00 19.54 3.66
C GLN A 74 -14.93 18.67 4.35
N PRO A 75 -14.90 18.60 5.70
CA PRO A 75 -13.85 17.85 6.40
C PRO A 75 -13.68 16.40 5.90
N ASP A 76 -14.75 15.80 5.40
CA ASP A 76 -14.78 14.49 4.74
C ASP A 76 -14.05 14.48 3.37
N GLU A 77 -14.14 15.53 2.56
CA GLU A 77 -13.44 15.67 1.28
C GLU A 77 -11.93 15.86 1.49
N LEU A 78 -11.51 16.62 2.52
CA LEU A 78 -10.09 16.75 2.87
C LEU A 78 -9.53 15.44 3.42
N GLN A 79 -10.30 14.74 4.25
CA GLN A 79 -9.95 13.41 4.73
C GLN A 79 -9.85 12.40 3.58
N THR A 80 -10.79 12.44 2.64
CA THR A 80 -10.79 11.59 1.45
C THR A 80 -9.57 11.86 0.57
N LYS A 81 -9.25 13.14 0.29
CA LYS A 81 -8.05 13.51 -0.47
C LYS A 81 -6.76 13.06 0.19
N ARG A 82 -6.65 13.17 1.52
CA ARG A 82 -5.51 12.65 2.28
C ARG A 82 -5.41 11.13 2.17
N MET A 83 -6.53 10.43 2.28
CA MET A 83 -6.58 8.98 2.16
C MET A 83 -6.20 8.50 0.76
N ILE A 84 -6.70 9.18 -0.29
CA ILE A 84 -6.30 8.92 -1.68
C ILE A 84 -4.81 9.12 -1.84
N SER A 85 -4.24 10.24 -1.37
CA SER A 85 -2.80 10.48 -1.49
C SER A 85 -1.95 9.44 -0.75
N LEU A 86 -2.43 8.94 0.39
CA LEU A 86 -1.74 7.88 1.13
C LEU A 86 -1.78 6.55 0.37
N LEU A 87 -2.93 6.21 -0.21
CA LEU A 87 -3.09 5.00 -1.03
C LEU A 87 -2.24 5.09 -2.30
N GLU A 88 -2.15 6.25 -2.94
CA GLU A 88 -1.28 6.46 -4.11
C GLU A 88 0.19 6.20 -3.77
N VAL A 89 0.67 6.70 -2.63
CA VAL A 89 2.04 6.45 -2.16
C VAL A 89 2.26 4.95 -1.89
N GLN A 90 1.30 4.29 -1.23
CA GLN A 90 1.38 2.85 -0.95
C GLN A 90 1.39 2.00 -2.23
N CYS A 91 0.59 2.36 -3.23
CA CYS A 91 0.61 1.68 -4.53
C CYS A 91 1.98 1.78 -5.20
N ILE A 92 2.62 2.96 -5.17
CA ILE A 92 3.96 3.15 -5.71
C ILE A 92 5.00 2.30 -4.97
N GLU A 93 4.93 2.25 -3.64
CA GLU A 93 5.82 1.42 -2.83
C GLU A 93 5.67 -0.07 -3.19
N LEU A 94 4.44 -0.54 -3.35
CA LEU A 94 4.16 -1.91 -3.78
C LEU A 94 4.69 -2.21 -5.19
N ASP A 95 4.56 -1.28 -6.13
CA ASP A 95 5.06 -1.45 -7.50
C ASP A 95 6.60 -1.53 -7.54
N ILE A 96 7.28 -0.73 -6.72
CA ILE A 96 8.74 -0.80 -6.56
C ILE A 96 9.14 -2.16 -6.01
N GLU A 97 8.47 -2.63 -4.96
CA GLU A 97 8.80 -3.90 -4.33
C GLU A 97 8.50 -5.09 -5.26
N LEU A 98 7.39 -5.03 -6.00
CA LEU A 98 7.04 -6.00 -7.03
C LEU A 98 8.10 -6.04 -8.14
N THR A 99 8.63 -4.89 -8.54
CA THR A 99 9.72 -4.81 -9.53
C THR A 99 11.01 -5.45 -9.00
N ARG A 100 11.36 -5.19 -7.73
CA ARG A 100 12.51 -5.82 -7.06
C ARG A 100 12.35 -7.33 -7.00
N LEU A 101 11.19 -7.81 -6.54
CA LEU A 101 10.90 -9.23 -6.42
C LEU A 101 10.95 -9.94 -7.78
N LYS A 102 10.44 -9.33 -8.85
CA LYS A 102 10.55 -9.87 -10.21
C LYS A 102 12.01 -10.06 -10.63
N SER A 103 12.88 -9.11 -10.34
CA SER A 103 14.32 -9.21 -10.62
C SER A 103 14.99 -10.34 -9.84
N VAL A 104 14.66 -10.48 -8.55
CA VAL A 104 15.17 -11.57 -7.69
C VAL A 104 14.71 -12.93 -8.21
N VAL A 105 13.43 -13.07 -8.54
CA VAL A 105 12.88 -14.32 -9.09
C VAL A 105 13.60 -14.69 -10.38
N TYR A 106 13.77 -13.73 -11.30
CA TYR A 106 14.49 -13.97 -12.55
C TYR A 106 15.93 -14.48 -12.30
N ASN A 107 16.68 -13.84 -11.40
CA ASN A 107 18.05 -14.29 -11.09
C ASN A 107 18.07 -15.70 -10.48
N ASN A 108 17.14 -15.98 -9.57
CA ASN A 108 17.03 -17.30 -8.96
C ASN A 108 16.67 -18.39 -9.99
N GLU A 109 15.81 -18.07 -10.96
CA GLU A 109 15.48 -19.00 -12.04
C GLU A 109 16.71 -19.33 -12.91
N GLN A 110 17.56 -18.35 -13.19
CA GLN A 110 18.83 -18.59 -13.90
C GLN A 110 19.78 -19.47 -13.09
N GLU A 111 19.93 -19.23 -11.79
CA GLU A 111 20.78 -20.04 -10.92
C GLU A 111 20.25 -21.48 -10.81
N ILE A 112 18.93 -21.65 -10.66
CA ILE A 112 18.29 -22.97 -10.66
C ILE A 112 18.56 -23.69 -11.98
N HIS A 113 18.50 -23.00 -13.12
CA HIS A 113 18.81 -23.60 -14.41
C HIS A 113 20.25 -24.11 -14.46
N LYS A 114 21.22 -23.27 -14.08
CA LYS A 114 22.64 -23.63 -14.05
C LYS A 114 22.91 -24.82 -13.14
N LEU A 115 22.35 -24.83 -11.93
CA LEU A 115 22.50 -25.94 -10.98
C LEU A 115 21.90 -27.25 -11.52
N ARG A 116 20.83 -27.19 -12.31
CA ARG A 116 20.25 -28.37 -12.96
C ARG A 116 21.18 -28.94 -14.01
N GLU A 117 21.80 -28.09 -14.83
CA GLU A 117 22.80 -28.52 -15.82
C GLU A 117 24.01 -29.17 -15.16
N GLU A 118 24.55 -28.56 -14.10
CA GLU A 118 25.66 -29.12 -13.31
C GLU A 118 25.28 -30.48 -12.69
N THR A 119 24.06 -30.60 -12.15
CA THR A 119 23.55 -31.84 -11.59
C THR A 119 23.47 -32.95 -12.65
N GLU A 120 23.02 -32.62 -13.86
CA GLU A 120 22.90 -33.60 -14.94
C GLU A 120 24.27 -34.08 -15.43
N ALA A 121 25.24 -33.17 -15.61
CA ALA A 121 26.61 -33.52 -15.95
C ALA A 121 27.27 -34.43 -14.89
N LEU A 122 27.00 -34.17 -13.60
CA LEU A 122 27.49 -35.02 -12.51
C LEU A 122 26.86 -36.42 -12.54
N LYS A 123 25.57 -36.54 -12.90
CA LYS A 123 24.93 -37.86 -13.06
C LYS A 123 25.55 -38.65 -14.20
N GLU A 124 25.79 -38.03 -15.35
CA GLU A 124 26.44 -38.69 -16.49
C GLU A 124 27.84 -39.19 -16.11
N THR A 125 28.60 -38.37 -15.36
CA THR A 125 29.92 -38.75 -14.86
C THR A 125 29.83 -39.94 -13.91
N LEU A 126 28.85 -39.94 -13.00
CA LEU A 126 28.61 -41.03 -12.06
C LEU A 126 28.24 -42.32 -12.79
N GLU A 127 27.40 -42.25 -13.82
CA GLU A 127 27.01 -43.41 -14.63
C GLU A 127 28.22 -43.99 -15.38
N SER A 128 29.06 -43.14 -15.96
CA SER A 128 30.31 -43.54 -16.61
C SER A 128 31.27 -44.24 -15.64
N LEU A 129 31.47 -43.68 -14.44
CA LEU A 129 32.33 -44.28 -13.41
C LEU A 129 31.80 -45.62 -12.93
N ASN A 130 30.48 -45.75 -12.72
CA ASN A 130 29.88 -47.03 -12.35
C ASN A 130 30.11 -48.10 -13.43
N LYS A 131 29.98 -47.74 -14.71
CA LYS A 131 30.26 -48.66 -15.81
C LYS A 131 31.73 -49.13 -15.79
N GLN A 132 32.66 -48.22 -15.52
CA GLN A 132 34.08 -48.57 -15.39
C GLN A 132 34.33 -49.50 -14.20
N ILE A 133 33.69 -49.25 -13.06
CA ILE A 133 33.78 -50.11 -11.87
C ILE A 133 33.30 -51.53 -12.18
N GLU A 134 32.14 -51.67 -12.83
CA GLU A 134 31.62 -52.99 -13.21
C GLU A 134 32.52 -53.71 -14.21
N GLN A 135 33.09 -52.98 -15.16
CA GLN A 135 34.08 -53.55 -16.08
C GLN A 135 35.31 -54.07 -15.31
N SER A 136 35.92 -53.25 -14.44
CA SER A 136 37.07 -53.65 -13.65
C SER A 136 36.78 -54.82 -12.70
N LYS A 137 35.56 -54.90 -12.13
CA LYS A 137 35.13 -56.06 -11.35
C LYS A 137 35.15 -57.35 -12.18
N SER A 138 34.58 -57.31 -13.38
CA SER A 138 34.57 -58.47 -14.29
C SER A 138 35.98 -58.89 -14.70
N GLU A 139 36.88 -57.93 -14.93
CA GLU A 139 38.29 -58.19 -15.24
C GLU A 139 39.00 -58.88 -14.07
N LEU A 140 38.77 -58.40 -12.83
CA LEU A 140 39.32 -59.02 -11.63
C LEU A 140 38.81 -60.46 -11.42
N GLU A 141 37.53 -60.71 -11.68
CA GLU A 141 36.94 -62.05 -11.59
C GLU A 141 37.58 -63.01 -12.61
N ASN A 142 37.75 -62.55 -13.85
CA ASN A 142 38.43 -63.33 -14.90
C ASN A 142 39.88 -63.64 -14.54
N LEU A 143 40.63 -62.66 -14.02
CA LEU A 143 42.01 -62.86 -13.58
C LEU A 143 42.09 -63.82 -12.39
N SER A 144 41.13 -63.75 -11.46
CA SER A 144 41.04 -64.68 -10.33
C SER A 144 40.86 -66.12 -10.82
N LEU A 145 39.96 -66.34 -11.78
CA LEU A 145 39.71 -67.66 -12.36
C LEU A 145 40.94 -68.19 -13.11
N LEU A 146 41.63 -67.35 -13.87
CA LEU A 146 42.86 -67.71 -14.56
C LEU A 146 43.95 -68.15 -13.58
N MET A 147 44.14 -67.40 -12.49
CA MET A 147 45.12 -67.74 -11.46
C MET A 147 44.78 -69.07 -10.77
N GLN A 148 43.50 -69.35 -10.51
CA GLN A 148 43.05 -70.63 -9.96
C GLN A 148 43.38 -71.80 -10.91
N PHE A 149 43.15 -71.62 -12.21
CA PHE A 149 43.46 -72.62 -13.23
C PHE A 149 44.97 -72.89 -13.31
N GLU A 150 45.79 -71.85 -13.36
CA GLU A 150 47.26 -72.00 -13.38
C GLU A 150 47.79 -72.72 -12.13
N LEU A 151 47.19 -72.47 -10.96
CA LEU A 151 47.56 -73.15 -9.72
C LEU A 151 47.20 -74.64 -9.80
N TYR A 152 46.01 -74.97 -10.30
CA TYR A 152 45.57 -76.35 -10.47
C TYR A 152 46.48 -77.13 -11.43
N GLU A 153 46.83 -76.55 -12.58
CA GLU A 153 47.76 -77.15 -13.55
C GLU A 153 49.15 -77.41 -12.94
N LYS A 154 49.66 -76.48 -12.12
CA LYS A 154 50.93 -76.67 -11.41
C LYS A 154 50.85 -77.82 -10.40
N LEU A 155 49.74 -77.93 -9.67
CA LEU A 155 49.54 -79.02 -8.70
C LEU A 155 49.45 -80.38 -9.39
N LEU A 156 48.77 -80.46 -10.54
CA LEU A 156 48.62 -81.71 -11.28
C LEU A 156 49.98 -82.28 -11.74
N LYS A 157 50.85 -81.40 -12.27
CA LYS A 157 52.21 -81.80 -12.68
C LYS A 157 53.06 -82.33 -11.52
N LEU A 158 52.93 -81.74 -10.33
CA LEU A 158 53.66 -82.22 -9.15
C LEU A 158 53.17 -83.58 -8.67
N VAL A 159 51.90 -83.92 -8.88
CA VAL A 159 51.35 -85.25 -8.56
C VAL A 159 51.86 -86.30 -9.54
N ASP A 160 51.95 -85.98 -10.82
CA ASP A 160 52.45 -86.92 -11.84
C ASP A 160 53.96 -87.21 -11.70
N GLU A 161 54.71 -86.32 -11.06
CA GLU A 161 56.15 -86.46 -10.80
C GLU A 161 56.50 -87.18 -9.47
N ALA A 162 55.51 -87.45 -8.61
CA ALA A 162 55.68 -88.05 -7.27
C ALA A 162 55.38 -89.56 -7.24
#